data_AF-A0A4V6M1R0-F1
#
_entry.id   AF-A0A4V6M1R0-F1
#
_cell.length_a   1.000
_cell.length_b   1.000
_cell.length_c   1.000
_cell.angle_alpha   90.00
_cell.angle_beta   90.00
_cell.angle_gamma   90.00
#
_symmetry.space_group_name_H-M   'P 1'
#
loop_
_entity.id
_entity.type
_entity.pdbx_description
1 polymer ?
#
loop_
_entity_poly.entity_id
_entity_poly.type
_entity_poly.pdbx_seq_one_letter_code
_entity_poly.pdbx_strand_id
1 'polypeptide(L)'
;MTDPAALWAACLADPTDDTARLVLADLLRESDDPDQQARGRFLWAGVTAARWSRDNDVIDDPLYYTAQRELAAVATAGYPAHWLGLLGVGPDPLTRTDWVWDATHDRVTVRIRDTLGTYARGTLTEFTVTLDQWLALARPALAAWPVERVAVADAPGLTIAVERLAEGWRLEARLRLGGRRVPLSRHVVPSAVSEAPVLADGPAEWWVEERFADRAALVEGVVPSSRMLVADLWWIAGDRRPSPPRKRR
;
A
#
# COMPACT_ATOMS: atom_id res chain seq x y z
N MET A 1 15.69 29.26 7.95
CA MET A 1 15.65 28.57 6.66
C MET A 1 15.18 27.16 6.95
N THR A 2 13.98 26.79 6.49
CA THR A 2 13.39 25.48 6.77
C THR A 2 14.04 24.45 5.86
N ASP A 3 14.55 23.35 6.43
CA ASP A 3 15.23 22.28 5.69
C ASP A 3 14.19 21.30 5.11
N PRO A 4 14.12 21.13 3.76
CA PRO A 4 13.23 20.15 3.13
C PRO A 4 13.41 18.72 3.67
N ALA A 5 14.64 18.33 4.00
CA ALA A 5 14.93 17.00 4.51
C ALA A 5 14.33 16.79 5.92
N ALA A 6 14.43 17.80 6.79
CA ALA A 6 13.81 17.78 8.11
C ALA A 6 12.28 17.72 8.03
N LEU A 7 11.67 18.49 7.12
CA LEU A 7 10.21 18.42 6.88
C LEU A 7 9.78 17.06 6.35
N TRP A 8 10.54 16.47 5.42
CA TRP A 8 10.23 15.12 4.94
C TRP A 8 10.37 14.07 6.04
N ALA A 9 11.42 14.15 6.86
CA ALA A 9 11.59 13.29 8.01
C ALA A 9 10.40 13.39 8.99
N ALA A 10 9.87 14.60 9.22
CA ALA A 10 8.67 14.81 10.02
C ALA A 10 7.43 14.15 9.37
N CYS A 11 7.24 14.28 8.06
CA CYS A 11 6.15 13.61 7.33
C CYS A 11 6.22 12.08 7.44
N LEU A 12 7.43 11.51 7.47
CA LEU A 12 7.64 10.08 7.66
C LEU A 12 7.44 9.64 9.12
N ALA A 13 7.80 10.50 10.07
CA ALA A 13 7.66 10.24 11.50
C ALA A 13 6.21 10.34 11.99
N ASP A 14 5.41 11.22 11.40
CA ASP A 14 3.97 11.33 11.65
C ASP A 14 3.18 11.41 10.32
N PRO A 15 2.84 10.25 9.72
CA PRO A 15 2.09 10.21 8.46
C PRO A 15 0.73 10.91 8.54
N THR A 16 0.14 11.01 9.72
CA THR A 16 -1.20 11.56 9.92
C THR A 16 -1.21 13.08 10.04
N ASP A 17 -0.08 13.69 10.37
CA ASP A 17 0.06 15.14 10.48
C ASP A 17 0.23 15.78 9.09
N ASP A 18 -0.79 16.54 8.69
CA ASP A 18 -0.80 17.26 7.42
C ASP A 18 -0.05 18.60 7.50
N THR A 19 0.34 19.07 8.69
CA THR A 19 1.00 20.36 8.88
C THR A 19 2.39 20.38 8.24
N ALA A 20 3.26 19.45 8.62
CA ALA A 20 4.59 19.33 8.03
C ALA A 20 4.52 19.06 6.52
N ARG A 21 3.51 18.31 6.09
CA ARG A 21 3.27 17.96 4.69
C ARG A 21 2.89 19.17 3.84
N LEU A 22 2.03 20.05 4.34
CA LEU A 22 1.65 21.28 3.63
C LEU A 22 2.80 22.29 3.57
N VAL A 23 3.54 22.45 4.66
CA VAL A 23 4.73 23.33 4.67
C VAL A 23 5.78 22.82 3.67
N LEU A 24 5.99 21.50 3.60
CA LEU A 24 6.86 20.90 2.60
C LEU A 24 6.32 21.10 1.18
N ALA A 25 5.02 20.93 0.98
CA ALA A 25 4.41 21.08 -0.32
C ALA A 25 4.62 22.50 -0.88
N ASP A 26 4.41 23.53 -0.07
CA ASP A 26 4.63 24.93 -0.46
C ASP A 26 6.10 25.17 -0.83
N LEU A 27 7.03 24.69 0.00
CA LEU A 27 8.47 24.80 -0.27
C LEU A 27 8.88 24.12 -1.59
N LEU A 28 8.37 22.92 -1.85
CA LEU A 28 8.71 22.15 -3.05
C LEU A 28 8.08 22.74 -4.31
N ARG A 29 6.90 23.35 -4.22
CA ARG A 29 6.23 24.01 -5.36
C ARG A 29 7.00 25.22 -5.89
N GLU A 30 7.77 25.87 -5.03
CA GLU A 30 8.63 27.00 -5.36
C GLU A 30 10.01 26.56 -5.92
N SER A 31 10.28 25.25 -5.99
CA SER A 31 11.53 24.72 -6.52
C SER A 31 11.65 24.90 -8.04
N ASP A 32 12.87 25.20 -8.50
CA ASP A 32 13.22 25.22 -9.93
C ASP A 32 13.38 23.80 -10.51
N ASP A 33 13.50 22.78 -9.66
CA ASP A 33 13.57 21.37 -10.06
C ASP A 33 12.17 20.85 -10.40
N PRO A 34 11.90 20.41 -11.65
CA PRO A 34 10.59 19.93 -12.06
C PRO A 34 10.08 18.73 -11.27
N ASP A 35 10.95 17.83 -10.80
CA ASP A 35 10.52 16.67 -9.99
C ASP A 35 10.07 17.11 -8.60
N GLN A 36 10.83 18.01 -7.97
CA GLN A 36 10.46 18.61 -6.69
C GLN A 36 9.17 19.42 -6.81
N GLN A 37 9.04 20.25 -7.86
CA GLN A 37 7.83 21.01 -8.11
C GLN A 37 6.61 20.09 -8.29
N ALA A 38 6.74 19.01 -9.06
CA ALA A 38 5.67 18.02 -9.23
C ALA A 38 5.30 17.34 -7.90
N ARG A 39 6.30 17.00 -7.08
CA ARG A 39 6.08 16.42 -5.74
C ARG A 39 5.36 17.40 -4.81
N GLY A 40 5.75 18.67 -4.81
CA GLY A 40 5.08 19.72 -4.03
C GLY A 40 3.62 19.90 -4.46
N ARG A 41 3.36 19.97 -5.76
CA ARG A 41 1.99 20.04 -6.32
C ARG A 41 1.16 18.83 -5.88
N PHE A 42 1.73 17.63 -5.96
CA PHE A 42 1.07 16.38 -5.60
C PHE A 42 0.75 16.26 -4.11
N LEU A 43 1.68 16.65 -3.23
CA LEU A 43 1.47 16.70 -1.78
C LEU A 43 0.36 17.68 -1.41
N TRP A 44 0.43 18.91 -1.91
CA TRP A 44 -0.60 19.92 -1.67
C TRP A 44 -1.97 19.43 -2.12
N ALA A 45 -2.06 18.93 -3.36
CA ALA A 45 -3.30 18.49 -3.95
C ALA A 45 -3.89 17.28 -3.20
N GLY A 46 -3.06 16.32 -2.82
CA GLY A 46 -3.48 15.16 -2.06
C GLY A 46 -4.02 15.52 -0.68
N VAL A 47 -3.31 16.33 0.10
CA VAL A 47 -3.78 16.79 1.43
C VAL A 47 -5.05 17.59 1.29
N THR A 48 -5.10 18.49 0.31
CA THR A 48 -6.27 19.32 0.02
C THR A 48 -7.45 18.38 -0.26
N ALA A 49 -7.39 17.54 -1.29
CA ALA A 49 -8.46 16.60 -1.64
C ALA A 49 -8.93 15.72 -0.46
N ALA A 50 -8.01 15.27 0.40
CA ALA A 50 -8.33 14.40 1.53
C ALA A 50 -9.18 15.05 2.62
N ARG A 51 -9.22 16.39 2.70
CA ARG A 51 -10.08 17.12 3.65
C ARG A 51 -11.57 16.93 3.37
N TRP A 52 -11.94 16.63 2.13
CA TRP A 52 -13.33 16.46 1.74
C TRP A 52 -13.75 15.00 1.55
N SER A 53 -12.80 14.06 1.42
CA SER A 53 -13.08 12.65 1.10
C SER A 53 -13.63 11.82 2.26
N ARG A 54 -13.61 12.33 3.50
CA ARG A 54 -14.04 11.58 4.70
C ARG A 54 -15.48 11.82 5.13
N ASP A 55 -16.07 12.96 4.80
CA ASP A 55 -17.30 13.42 5.48
C ASP A 55 -18.40 14.01 4.57
N ASN A 56 -18.24 14.00 3.23
CA ASN A 56 -19.18 14.69 2.34
C ASN A 56 -19.70 13.81 1.19
N ASP A 57 -21.02 13.61 1.14
CA ASP A 57 -21.71 12.97 0.01
C ASP A 57 -21.77 13.88 -1.23
N VAL A 58 -21.65 15.20 -1.04
CA VAL A 58 -21.60 16.21 -2.10
C VAL A 58 -20.53 17.23 -1.76
N ILE A 59 -19.57 17.45 -2.66
CA ILE A 59 -18.48 18.41 -2.49
C ILE A 59 -18.64 19.50 -3.54
N ASP A 60 -19.06 20.70 -3.13
CA ASP A 60 -19.13 21.89 -3.99
C ASP A 60 -18.11 22.93 -3.52
N ASP A 61 -16.83 22.59 -3.67
CA ASP A 61 -15.70 23.46 -3.30
C ASP A 61 -14.70 23.60 -4.47
N PRO A 62 -14.46 24.82 -4.99
CA PRO A 62 -13.50 25.06 -6.06
C PRO A 62 -12.07 24.59 -5.74
N LEU A 63 -11.67 24.59 -4.47
CA LEU A 63 -10.35 24.11 -4.05
C LEU A 63 -10.25 22.59 -4.19
N TYR A 64 -11.31 21.85 -3.89
CA TYR A 64 -11.36 20.41 -4.10
C TYR A 64 -11.17 20.06 -5.58
N TYR A 65 -11.93 20.69 -6.48
CA TYR A 65 -11.80 20.44 -7.92
C TYR A 65 -10.45 20.91 -8.49
N THR A 66 -9.86 21.94 -7.91
CA THR A 66 -8.50 22.37 -8.27
C THR A 66 -7.48 21.31 -7.84
N ALA A 67 -7.59 20.79 -6.62
CA ALA A 67 -6.75 19.69 -6.15
C ALA A 67 -6.90 18.41 -7.00
N GLN A 68 -8.13 18.04 -7.38
CA GLN A 68 -8.36 16.89 -8.27
C GLN A 68 -7.66 17.06 -9.62
N ARG A 69 -7.75 18.25 -10.22
CA ARG A 69 -7.06 18.57 -11.48
C ARG A 69 -5.54 18.51 -11.34
N GLU A 70 -5.00 18.99 -10.23
CA GLU A 70 -3.56 18.92 -9.94
C GLU A 70 -3.09 17.48 -9.77
N LEU A 71 -3.79 16.64 -9.01
CA LEU A 71 -3.50 15.20 -8.88
C LEU A 71 -3.48 14.52 -10.26
N ALA A 72 -4.52 14.76 -11.06
CA ALA A 72 -4.64 14.19 -12.39
C ALA A 72 -3.55 14.68 -13.34
N ALA A 73 -3.18 15.96 -13.29
CA ALA A 73 -2.13 16.53 -14.13
C ALA A 73 -0.76 15.91 -13.81
N VAL A 74 -0.40 15.81 -12.52
CA VAL A 74 0.86 15.19 -12.10
C VAL A 74 0.88 13.69 -12.41
N ALA A 75 -0.22 12.97 -12.17
CA ALA A 75 -0.32 11.55 -12.49
C ALA A 75 -0.24 11.28 -14.00
N THR A 76 -0.90 12.11 -14.82
CA THR A 76 -0.84 12.01 -16.30
C THR A 76 0.56 12.27 -16.84
N ALA A 77 1.33 13.14 -16.18
CA ALA A 77 2.73 13.39 -16.52
C ALA A 77 3.66 12.22 -16.13
N GLY A 78 3.18 11.26 -15.34
CA GLY A 78 3.89 10.03 -15.01
C GLY A 78 4.79 10.09 -13.78
N TYR A 79 4.75 11.18 -13.02
CA TYR A 79 5.59 11.32 -11.83
C TYR A 79 5.36 10.23 -10.77
N PRO A 80 4.11 9.85 -10.41
CA PRO A 80 3.93 8.78 -9.42
C PRO A 80 4.45 7.42 -9.91
N ALA A 81 4.35 7.14 -11.22
CA ALA A 81 4.97 5.94 -11.79
C ALA A 81 6.49 6.01 -11.75
N HIS A 82 7.08 7.17 -12.03
CA HIS A 82 8.52 7.39 -11.94
C HIS A 82 9.03 7.19 -10.51
N TRP A 83 8.36 7.78 -9.50
CA TRP A 83 8.72 7.61 -8.09
C TRP A 83 8.63 6.16 -7.62
N LEU A 84 7.63 5.41 -8.11
CA LEU A 84 7.52 3.97 -7.87
C LEU A 84 8.66 3.21 -8.55
N GLY A 85 9.03 3.62 -9.78
CA GLY A 85 10.17 3.09 -10.52
C GLY A 85 11.51 3.28 -9.82
N LEU A 86 11.72 4.42 -9.15
CA LEU A 86 12.93 4.69 -8.34
C LEU A 86 13.11 3.71 -7.18
N LEU A 87 12.04 3.02 -6.75
CA LEU A 87 12.14 1.95 -5.75
C LEU A 87 12.65 0.63 -6.36
N GLY A 88 12.76 0.53 -7.69
CA GLY A 88 13.13 -0.69 -8.41
C GLY A 88 11.95 -1.43 -9.03
N VAL A 89 10.80 -0.78 -9.19
CA VAL A 89 9.59 -1.38 -9.77
C VAL A 89 9.53 -1.16 -11.28
N GLY A 90 9.53 -2.25 -12.04
CA GLY A 90 9.38 -2.21 -13.50
C GLY A 90 10.70 -2.11 -14.26
N PRO A 91 10.64 -1.89 -15.59
CA PRO A 91 11.83 -1.69 -16.41
C PRO A 91 12.48 -0.32 -16.13
N ASP A 92 13.79 -0.25 -16.36
CA ASP A 92 14.56 1.00 -16.30
C ASP A 92 15.23 1.24 -17.67
N PRO A 93 14.90 2.33 -18.40
CA PRO A 93 13.93 3.38 -18.04
C PRO A 93 12.47 2.96 -18.22
N LEU A 94 11.58 3.52 -17.40
CA LEU A 94 10.12 3.40 -17.57
C LEU A 94 9.65 4.22 -18.77
N THR A 95 8.76 3.65 -19.59
CA THR A 95 8.08 4.32 -20.69
C THR A 95 6.59 4.46 -20.42
N ARG A 96 5.89 5.29 -21.20
CA ARG A 96 4.46 5.56 -21.01
C ARG A 96 3.57 4.32 -21.16
N THR A 97 4.04 3.28 -21.85
CA THR A 97 3.29 2.02 -22.03
C THR A 97 3.46 1.05 -20.86
N ASP A 98 4.42 1.30 -19.95
CA ASP A 98 4.72 0.39 -18.85
C ASP A 98 3.78 0.57 -17.65
N TRP A 99 3.01 1.67 -17.62
CA TRP A 99 2.21 2.04 -16.47
C TRP A 99 0.85 2.62 -16.87
N VAL A 100 -0.10 2.50 -15.94
CA VAL A 100 -1.39 3.20 -16.00
C VAL A 100 -1.72 3.74 -14.62
N TRP A 101 -2.64 4.69 -14.55
CA TRP A 101 -3.11 5.23 -13.28
C TRP A 101 -4.62 5.45 -13.30
N ASP A 102 -5.22 5.40 -12.12
CA ASP A 102 -6.57 5.86 -11.84
C ASP A 102 -6.56 6.74 -10.58
N ALA A 103 -7.66 7.45 -10.34
CA ALA A 103 -7.84 8.18 -9.10
C ALA A 103 -9.28 8.11 -8.61
N THR A 104 -9.44 8.15 -7.29
CA THR A 104 -10.72 8.23 -6.60
C THR A 104 -10.54 9.13 -5.39
N HIS A 105 -11.20 10.29 -5.40
CA HIS A 105 -10.98 11.35 -4.40
C HIS A 105 -9.49 11.69 -4.27
N ASP A 106 -8.90 11.63 -3.08
CA ASP A 106 -7.48 11.93 -2.84
C ASP A 106 -6.53 10.76 -3.16
N ARG A 107 -7.08 9.62 -3.59
CA ARG A 107 -6.31 8.40 -3.84
C ARG A 107 -5.96 8.29 -5.30
N VAL A 108 -4.66 8.13 -5.59
CA VAL A 108 -4.14 7.89 -6.94
C VAL A 108 -3.46 6.52 -6.93
N THR A 109 -3.98 5.57 -7.69
CA THR A 109 -3.35 4.25 -7.81
C THR A 109 -2.61 4.16 -9.14
N VAL A 110 -1.34 3.77 -9.07
CA VAL A 110 -0.50 3.53 -10.23
C VAL A 110 -0.17 2.05 -10.32
N ARG A 111 -0.31 1.51 -11.53
CA ARG A 111 0.03 0.12 -11.85
C ARG A 111 1.22 0.08 -12.78
N ILE A 112 2.26 -0.67 -12.40
CA ILE A 112 3.41 -1.03 -13.23
C ILE A 112 3.44 -2.56 -13.30
N ARG A 113 3.07 -3.14 -14.44
CA ARG A 113 2.84 -4.59 -14.60
C ARG A 113 1.86 -5.13 -13.53
N ASP A 114 2.32 -6.01 -12.65
CA ASP A 114 1.57 -6.66 -11.58
C ASP A 114 1.71 -5.94 -10.22
N THR A 115 2.48 -4.85 -10.17
CA THR A 115 2.68 -4.04 -8.97
C THR A 115 1.73 -2.84 -8.96
N LEU A 116 1.06 -2.63 -7.83
CA LEU A 116 0.26 -1.43 -7.57
C LEU A 116 0.91 -0.60 -6.46
N GLY A 117 1.01 0.70 -6.67
CA GLY A 117 1.29 1.69 -5.63
C GLY A 117 0.11 2.64 -5.51
N THR A 118 -0.45 2.79 -4.31
CA THR A 118 -1.51 3.76 -4.05
C THR A 118 -0.99 4.91 -3.22
N TYR A 119 -1.16 6.10 -3.77
CA TYR A 119 -0.87 7.35 -3.12
C TYR A 119 -2.14 7.88 -2.47
N ALA A 120 -2.06 8.26 -1.21
CA ALA A 120 -3.10 8.99 -0.49
C ALA A 120 -2.45 10.20 0.18
N ARG A 121 -3.18 11.32 0.25
CA ARG A 121 -2.61 12.61 0.72
C ARG A 121 -1.30 13.00 0.02
N GLY A 122 -1.13 12.58 -1.24
CA GLY A 122 0.08 12.84 -2.03
C GLY A 122 1.31 12.01 -1.63
N THR A 123 1.17 10.99 -0.79
CA THR A 123 2.26 10.08 -0.38
C THR A 123 1.91 8.63 -0.66
N LEU A 124 2.91 7.82 -1.00
CA LEU A 124 2.73 6.38 -1.19
C LEU A 124 2.41 5.71 0.14
N THR A 125 1.18 5.21 0.28
CA THR A 125 0.64 4.63 1.52
C THR A 125 0.39 3.13 1.39
N GLU A 126 0.08 2.64 0.19
CA GLU A 126 -0.23 1.23 -0.01
C GLU A 126 0.53 0.62 -1.19
N PHE A 127 0.90 -0.65 -1.03
CA PHE A 127 1.47 -1.49 -2.09
C PHE A 127 0.63 -2.74 -2.33
N THR A 128 0.61 -3.21 -3.58
CA THR A 128 0.30 -4.61 -3.91
C THR A 128 1.46 -5.17 -4.71
N VAL A 129 2.15 -6.16 -4.15
CA VAL A 129 3.37 -6.78 -4.70
C VAL A 129 3.43 -8.26 -4.33
N THR A 130 4.29 -9.06 -4.97
CA THR A 130 4.60 -10.39 -4.44
C THR A 130 5.39 -10.29 -3.14
N LEU A 131 5.43 -11.37 -2.36
CA LEU A 131 6.24 -11.36 -1.13
C LEU A 131 7.72 -11.13 -1.41
N ASP A 132 8.27 -11.78 -2.45
CA ASP A 132 9.67 -11.61 -2.83
C ASP A 132 9.97 -10.16 -3.21
N GLN A 133 9.05 -9.50 -3.93
CA GLN A 133 9.17 -8.09 -4.25
C GLN A 133 9.10 -7.23 -2.98
N TRP A 134 8.17 -7.49 -2.07
CA TRP A 134 8.12 -6.77 -0.80
C TRP A 134 9.46 -6.89 -0.05
N LEU A 135 10.02 -8.09 0.06
CA LEU A 135 11.30 -8.29 0.77
C LEU A 135 12.49 -7.57 0.10
N ALA A 136 12.43 -7.33 -1.21
CA ALA A 136 13.43 -6.54 -1.93
C ALA A 136 13.21 -5.03 -1.76
N LEU A 137 11.95 -4.59 -1.72
CA LEU A 137 11.56 -3.17 -1.77
C LEU A 137 11.30 -2.55 -0.40
N ALA A 138 11.08 -3.35 0.66
CA ALA A 138 10.57 -2.88 1.94
C ALA A 138 11.43 -1.79 2.57
N ARG A 139 12.75 -1.99 2.60
CA ARG A 139 13.70 -1.01 3.16
C ARG A 139 13.68 0.31 2.38
N PRO A 140 13.94 0.35 1.05
CA PRO A 140 13.89 1.62 0.32
C PRO A 140 12.49 2.25 0.31
N ALA A 141 11.42 1.45 0.28
CA ALA A 141 10.05 1.97 0.33
C ALA A 141 9.75 2.66 1.67
N LEU A 142 10.09 2.04 2.81
CA LEU A 142 9.88 2.65 4.13
C LEU A 142 10.84 3.80 4.41
N ALA A 143 12.06 3.77 3.88
CA ALA A 143 12.98 4.89 3.97
C ALA A 143 12.45 6.12 3.20
N ALA A 144 11.82 5.88 2.04
CA ALA A 144 11.37 6.95 1.17
C ALA A 144 9.94 7.43 1.47
N TRP A 145 9.04 6.57 1.96
CA TRP A 145 7.60 6.83 2.01
C TRP A 145 6.92 6.33 3.29
N PRO A 146 5.82 6.96 3.73
CA PRO A 146 5.01 6.51 4.86
C PRO A 146 4.07 5.37 4.46
N VAL A 147 4.63 4.25 3.97
CA VAL A 147 3.83 3.06 3.63
C VAL A 147 3.15 2.55 4.90
N GLU A 148 1.84 2.37 4.82
CA GLU A 148 0.97 1.90 5.90
C GLU A 148 0.50 0.46 5.68
N ARG A 149 0.38 0.03 4.41
CA ARG A 149 -0.16 -1.28 4.08
C ARG A 149 0.47 -1.90 2.83
N VAL A 150 0.68 -3.21 2.87
CA VAL A 150 1.14 -4.01 1.75
C VAL A 150 0.23 -5.22 1.60
N ALA A 151 -0.42 -5.36 0.46
CA ALA A 151 -1.12 -6.58 0.06
C ALA A 151 -0.18 -7.50 -0.71
N VAL A 152 -0.16 -8.79 -0.35
CA VAL A 152 0.74 -9.77 -0.97
C VAL A 152 0.00 -10.53 -2.08
N ALA A 153 0.32 -10.20 -3.33
CA ALA A 153 -0.42 -10.66 -4.51
C ALA A 153 -0.37 -12.18 -4.73
N ASP A 154 0.74 -12.82 -4.36
CA ASP A 154 0.97 -14.27 -4.48
C ASP A 154 0.55 -15.06 -3.24
N ALA A 155 0.03 -14.38 -2.20
CA ALA A 155 -0.54 -14.98 -1.00
C ALA A 155 -1.89 -14.33 -0.66
N PRO A 156 -3.00 -14.73 -1.32
CA PRO A 156 -4.30 -14.10 -1.12
C PRO A 156 -4.72 -14.05 0.35
N GLY A 157 -5.16 -12.86 0.79
CA GLY A 157 -5.56 -12.61 2.17
C GLY A 157 -4.42 -12.22 3.11
N LEU A 158 -3.16 -12.33 2.68
CA LEU A 158 -2.00 -11.84 3.43
C LEU A 158 -1.81 -10.34 3.21
N THR A 159 -1.76 -9.61 4.32
CA THR A 159 -1.44 -8.19 4.37
C THR A 159 -0.38 -7.92 5.41
N ILE A 160 0.52 -6.99 5.15
CA ILE A 160 1.48 -6.47 6.10
C ILE A 160 1.11 -5.00 6.37
N ALA A 161 0.86 -4.66 7.62
CA ALA A 161 0.54 -3.31 8.06
C ALA A 161 1.73 -2.70 8.81
N VAL A 162 1.94 -1.40 8.59
CA VAL A 162 2.96 -0.60 9.27
C VAL A 162 2.23 0.55 9.93
N GLU A 163 2.35 0.65 11.25
CA GLU A 163 1.59 1.62 12.04
C GLU A 163 2.49 2.32 13.04
N ARG A 164 2.29 3.63 13.17
CA ARG A 164 2.87 4.42 14.25
C ARG A 164 2.04 4.24 15.51
N LEU A 165 2.70 3.88 16.61
CA LEU A 165 2.11 3.84 17.95
C LEU A 165 2.45 5.13 18.71
N ALA A 166 1.80 5.35 19.86
CA ALA A 166 2.18 6.42 20.77
C ALA A 166 3.66 6.33 21.18
N GLU A 167 4.15 5.11 21.37
CA GLU A 167 5.53 4.79 21.73
C GLU A 167 6.11 3.80 20.71
N GLY A 168 6.58 4.32 19.57
CA GLY A 168 7.31 3.56 18.55
C GLY A 168 6.47 3.15 17.35
N TRP A 169 6.83 2.02 16.74
CA TRP A 169 6.26 1.53 15.49
C TRP A 169 5.90 0.06 15.59
N ARG A 170 4.89 -0.34 14.84
CA ARG A 170 4.44 -1.73 14.71
C ARG A 170 4.48 -2.19 13.27
N LEU A 171 5.01 -3.39 13.06
CA LEU A 171 4.85 -4.18 11.84
C LEU A 171 3.93 -5.35 12.17
N GLU A 172 2.79 -5.46 11.51
CA GLU A 172 1.81 -6.54 11.72
C GLU A 172 1.65 -7.33 10.40
N ALA A 173 1.80 -8.65 10.45
CA ALA A 173 1.37 -9.52 9.36
C ALA A 173 0.01 -10.14 9.72
N ARG A 174 -0.93 -10.10 8.78
CA ARG A 174 -2.30 -10.57 8.97
C ARG A 174 -2.74 -11.41 7.78
N LEU A 175 -3.38 -12.54 8.05
CA LEU A 175 -3.92 -13.45 7.04
C LEU A 175 -5.41 -13.63 7.28
N ARG A 176 -6.19 -13.23 6.27
CA ARG A 176 -7.64 -13.41 6.24
C ARG A 176 -8.02 -14.38 5.14
N LEU A 177 -8.60 -15.52 5.51
CA LEU A 177 -9.13 -16.49 4.56
C LEU A 177 -10.65 -16.39 4.53
N GLY A 178 -11.19 -16.26 3.32
CA GLY A 178 -12.62 -16.41 3.10
C GLY A 178 -13.07 -17.83 3.44
N GLY A 179 -14.35 -17.98 3.80
CA GLY A 179 -14.92 -19.30 4.09
C GLY A 179 -14.81 -20.24 2.88
N ARG A 180 -14.41 -21.49 3.11
CA ARG A 180 -14.27 -22.50 2.06
C ARG A 180 -15.42 -23.48 2.15
N ARG A 181 -16.15 -23.66 1.04
CA ARG A 181 -17.09 -24.78 0.88
C ARG A 181 -16.34 -25.93 0.21
N VAL A 182 -16.08 -27.00 0.95
CA VAL A 182 -15.46 -28.21 0.42
C VAL A 182 -16.54 -29.27 0.21
N PRO A 183 -16.82 -29.69 -1.04
CA PRO A 183 -17.69 -30.82 -1.29
C PRO A 183 -17.03 -32.09 -0.72
N LEU A 184 -17.72 -32.81 0.17
CA LEU A 184 -17.23 -34.11 0.63
C LEU A 184 -17.49 -35.15 -0.47
N SER A 185 -16.52 -35.41 -1.33
CA SER A 185 -16.56 -36.56 -2.22
C SER A 185 -16.22 -37.83 -1.44
N ARG A 186 -17.23 -38.48 -0.87
CA ARG A 186 -17.17 -39.92 -0.60
C ARG A 186 -17.92 -40.63 -1.73
N HIS A 187 -17.28 -41.64 -2.31
CA HIS A 187 -17.90 -42.56 -3.26
C HIS A 187 -19.30 -42.96 -2.82
N VAL A 188 -20.33 -42.64 -3.62
CA VAL A 188 -21.63 -43.28 -3.48
C VAL A 188 -22.26 -43.51 -4.86
N VAL A 189 -22.55 -44.79 -5.08
CA VAL A 189 -23.60 -45.42 -5.90
C VAL A 189 -24.76 -44.46 -6.24
N PRO A 190 -25.31 -44.49 -7.46
CA PRO A 190 -26.35 -43.54 -7.86
C PRO A 190 -27.64 -43.80 -7.06
N SER A 191 -28.01 -42.86 -6.21
CA SER A 191 -29.38 -42.69 -5.74
C SER A 191 -29.69 -41.21 -5.56
N ALA A 192 -30.89 -40.85 -6.01
CA ALA A 192 -31.33 -39.49 -6.21
C ALA A 192 -31.65 -38.77 -4.88
N VAL A 193 -31.39 -37.46 -4.89
CA VAL A 193 -31.86 -36.45 -3.92
C VAL A 193 -31.30 -36.58 -2.50
N SER A 194 -30.02 -36.23 -2.33
CA SER A 194 -29.52 -35.69 -1.07
C SER A 194 -28.58 -34.53 -1.40
N GLU A 195 -28.74 -33.38 -0.75
CA GLU A 195 -27.73 -32.32 -0.77
C GLU A 195 -26.40 -32.96 -0.34
N ALA A 196 -25.38 -32.86 -1.18
CA ALA A 196 -24.07 -33.41 -0.86
C ALA A 196 -23.56 -32.72 0.41
N PRO A 197 -23.06 -33.45 1.42
CA PRO A 197 -22.57 -32.82 2.63
C PRO A 197 -21.36 -31.94 2.28
N VAL A 198 -21.45 -30.66 2.61
CA VAL A 198 -20.39 -29.66 2.40
C VAL A 198 -19.74 -29.40 3.74
N LEU A 199 -18.41 -29.54 3.82
CA LEU A 199 -17.66 -29.00 4.94
C LEU A 199 -17.51 -27.50 4.71
N ALA A 200 -18.10 -26.68 5.58
CA ALA A 200 -17.96 -25.24 5.54
C ALA A 200 -16.95 -24.83 6.63
N ASP A 201 -15.73 -24.51 6.21
CA ASP A 201 -14.83 -23.77 7.08
C ASP A 201 -15.26 -22.30 7.07
N GLY A 202 -15.57 -21.75 8.25
CA GLY A 202 -15.88 -20.34 8.42
C GLY A 202 -14.68 -19.44 8.07
N PRO A 203 -14.90 -18.12 7.90
CA PRO A 203 -13.79 -17.19 7.72
C PRO A 203 -12.82 -17.31 8.90
N ALA A 204 -11.53 -17.28 8.60
CA ALA A 204 -10.48 -17.41 9.60
C ALA A 204 -9.47 -16.26 9.44
N GLU A 205 -9.03 -15.74 10.58
CA GLU A 205 -8.13 -14.61 10.65
C GLU A 205 -7.05 -14.89 11.70
N TRP A 206 -5.80 -14.68 11.29
CA TRP A 206 -4.63 -14.76 12.16
C TRP A 206 -3.77 -13.53 11.96
N TRP A 207 -3.04 -13.15 13.00
CA TRP A 207 -2.11 -12.03 12.94
C TRP A 207 -0.95 -12.26 13.90
N VAL A 208 0.19 -11.67 13.57
CA VAL A 208 1.41 -11.62 14.38
C VAL A 208 2.04 -10.23 14.21
N GLU A 209 2.71 -9.73 15.24
CA GLU A 209 3.30 -8.38 15.21
C GLU A 209 4.73 -8.34 15.77
N GLU A 210 5.48 -7.35 15.32
CA GLU A 210 6.77 -6.94 15.88
C GLU A 210 6.79 -5.42 16.11
N ARG A 211 7.51 -4.98 17.15
CA ARG A 211 7.56 -3.58 17.57
C ARG A 211 8.97 -3.02 17.47
N PHE A 212 9.06 -1.75 17.12
CA PHE A 212 10.31 -1.00 16.95
C PHE A 212 10.25 0.29 17.76
N ALA A 213 11.37 0.68 18.35
CA ALA A 213 11.45 1.89 19.16
C ALA A 213 11.21 3.17 18.34
N ASP A 214 11.69 3.19 17.09
CA ASP A 214 11.57 4.33 16.19
C ASP A 214 11.50 3.87 14.73
N ARG A 215 11.34 4.84 13.82
CA ARG A 215 11.23 4.58 12.39
C ARG A 215 12.52 4.04 11.78
N ALA A 216 13.68 4.48 12.26
CA ALA A 216 14.95 4.01 11.71
C ALA A 216 15.15 2.52 12.05
N ALA A 217 14.84 2.12 13.28
CA ALA A 217 14.83 0.72 13.69
C ALA A 217 13.85 -0.13 12.86
N LEU A 218 12.65 0.39 12.59
CA LEU A 218 11.70 -0.25 11.68
C LEU A 218 12.29 -0.44 10.27
N VAL A 219 12.87 0.60 9.67
CA VAL A 219 13.43 0.55 8.32
C VAL A 219 14.57 -0.48 8.21
N GLU A 220 15.43 -0.58 9.22
CA GLU A 220 16.51 -1.56 9.23
C GLU A 220 16.01 -2.99 9.52
N GLY A 221 14.99 -3.13 10.38
CA GLY A 221 14.44 -4.44 10.78
C GLY A 221 13.38 -5.01 9.85
N VAL A 222 12.75 -4.22 8.98
CA VAL A 222 11.54 -4.64 8.24
C VAL A 222 11.70 -5.94 7.45
N VAL A 223 12.86 -6.18 6.83
CA VAL A 223 13.09 -7.37 6.00
C VAL A 223 13.16 -8.65 6.83
N PRO A 224 14.07 -8.79 7.83
CA PRO A 224 14.08 -9.98 8.68
C PRO A 224 12.76 -10.17 9.44
N SER A 225 12.17 -9.08 9.96
CA SER A 225 10.88 -9.12 10.67
C SER A 225 9.73 -9.59 9.78
N SER A 226 9.63 -9.07 8.54
CA SER A 226 8.63 -9.55 7.58
C SER A 226 8.79 -11.05 7.30
N ARG A 227 10.02 -11.56 7.15
CA ARG A 227 10.22 -13.01 6.94
C ARG A 227 9.75 -13.83 8.13
N MET A 228 10.10 -13.42 9.34
CA MET A 228 9.73 -14.10 10.57
C MET A 228 8.21 -14.09 10.78
N LEU A 229 7.59 -12.91 10.72
CA LEU A 229 6.15 -12.75 10.91
C LEU A 229 5.36 -13.60 9.92
N VAL A 230 5.75 -13.59 8.64
CA VAL A 230 5.01 -14.39 7.67
C VAL A 230 5.28 -15.89 7.88
N ALA A 231 6.49 -16.31 8.25
CA ALA A 231 6.81 -17.68 8.67
C ALA A 231 5.94 -18.17 9.83
N ASP A 232 5.86 -17.39 10.91
CA ASP A 232 5.04 -17.69 12.09
C ASP A 232 3.57 -17.78 11.72
N LEU A 233 3.10 -16.85 10.90
CA LEU A 233 1.70 -16.82 10.48
C LEU A 233 1.33 -18.02 9.60
N TRP A 234 2.22 -18.50 8.72
CA TRP A 234 1.99 -19.74 7.98
C TRP A 234 2.06 -20.98 8.89
N TRP A 235 2.93 -20.97 9.89
CA TRP A 235 2.99 -22.04 10.88
C TRP A 235 1.66 -22.14 11.66
N ILE A 236 1.12 -21.00 12.10
CA ILE A 236 -0.17 -20.91 12.81
C ILE A 236 -1.33 -21.33 11.91
N ALA A 237 -1.33 -20.92 10.63
CA ALA A 237 -2.40 -21.25 9.69
C ALA A 237 -2.42 -22.73 9.28
N GLY A 238 -1.27 -23.43 9.35
CA GLY A 238 -1.15 -24.86 9.06
C GLY A 238 -1.75 -25.26 7.71
N ASP A 239 -2.58 -26.30 7.71
CA ASP A 239 -3.20 -26.87 6.50
C ASP A 239 -4.24 -25.97 5.83
N ARG A 240 -4.61 -24.85 6.46
CA ARG A 240 -5.59 -23.91 5.88
C ARG A 240 -4.99 -22.96 4.85
N ARG A 241 -3.70 -23.11 4.53
CA ARG A 241 -2.97 -22.22 3.62
C ARG A 241 -3.63 -22.15 2.23
N PRO A 242 -3.88 -20.95 1.67
CA PRO A 242 -4.33 -20.81 0.30
C PRO A 242 -3.22 -21.27 -0.64
N SER A 243 -3.56 -22.08 -1.65
CA SER A 243 -2.61 -22.41 -2.71
C SER A 243 -2.27 -21.13 -3.50
N PRO A 244 -1.01 -20.91 -3.87
CA PRO A 244 -0.65 -19.76 -4.69
C PRO A 244 -1.46 -19.75 -5.99
N PRO A 245 -1.86 -18.57 -6.50
CA PRO A 245 -2.62 -18.49 -7.73
C PRO A 245 -1.85 -19.17 -8.87
N ARG A 246 -2.50 -20.12 -9.56
CA ARG A 246 -1.89 -20.78 -10.72
C ARG A 246 -1.63 -19.71 -11.79
N LYS A 247 -0.36 -19.52 -12.18
CA LYS A 247 -0.01 -18.67 -13.34
C LYS A 247 -0.79 -19.19 -14.54
N ARG A 248 -1.67 -18.36 -15.11
CA ARG A 248 -2.27 -18.64 -16.42
C ARG A 248 -1.13 -18.58 -17.43
N ARG A 249 -0.83 -19.72 -18.06
CA ARG A 249 0.06 -19.81 -19.22
C ARG A 249 -0.67 -19.35 -20.47
#